data_AF-A0A0Q7TS18-F1
#
_entry.id   AF-A0A0Q7TS18-F1
#
_cell.length_a   1.000
_cell.length_b   1.000
_cell.length_c   1.000
_cell.angle_alpha   90.00
_cell.angle_beta   90.00
_cell.angle_gamma   90.00
#
_symmetry.space_group_name_H-M   'P 1'
#
loop_
_entity.id
_entity.type
_entity.pdbx_description
1 polymer ?
#
loop_
_entity_poly.entity_id
_entity_poly.type
_entity_poly.pdbx_seq_one_letter_code
_entity_poly.pdbx_strand_id
1 'polypeptide(L)' 'MATDPALAAFLALDDDTVAAYADARAEALGLALPPETRAGVVENLALLRRQAATFMAALDDTAPPAPEVFEP' A
#
# COMPACT_ATOMS: atom_id res chain seq x y z
N MET A 1 14.14 -6.72 7.42
CA MET A 1 13.94 -6.88 5.96
C MET A 1 13.91 -5.49 5.36
N ALA A 2 14.65 -5.19 4.29
CA ALA A 2 14.58 -3.87 3.69
C ALA A 2 13.22 -3.70 2.99
N THR A 3 12.44 -2.70 3.39
CA THR A 3 11.15 -2.38 2.77
C THR A 3 11.39 -1.94 1.33
N ASP A 4 10.65 -2.51 0.39
CA ASP A 4 10.67 -2.05 -1.00
C ASP A 4 10.41 -0.53 -1.07
N PRO A 5 11.15 0.25 -1.89
CA PRO A 5 11.03 1.70 -1.91
C PRO A 5 9.62 2.21 -2.26
N ALA A 6 8.88 1.48 -3.10
CA ALA A 6 7.51 1.86 -3.43
C ALA A 6 6.57 1.61 -2.25
N LEU A 7 6.78 0.51 -1.51
CA LEU A 7 6.04 0.26 -0.27
C LEU A 7 6.35 1.32 0.80
N ALA A 8 7.62 1.69 0.98
CA ALA A 8 8.01 2.74 1.92
C ALA A 8 7.38 4.09 1.56
N ALA A 9 7.39 4.46 0.28
CA ALA A 9 6.75 5.68 -0.20
C ALA A 9 5.23 5.67 0.00
N PHE A 10 4.58 4.52 -0.21
CA PHE A 10 3.13 4.37 0.01
C PHE A 10 2.75 4.47 1.49
N LEU A 11 3.53 3.86 2.39
CA LEU A 11 3.28 3.91 3.83
C LEU A 11 3.47 5.32 4.40
N ALA A 12 4.36 6.12 3.82
CA ALA A 12 4.61 7.50 4.21
C ALA A 12 3.52 8.50 3.78
N LEU A 13 2.51 8.05 3.02
CA LEU A 13 1.38 8.90 2.64
C LEU A 13 0.47 9.20 3.82
N ASP A 14 -0.04 10.43 3.88
CA ASP A 14 -1.14 10.80 4.78
C ASP A 14 -2.48 10.52 4.10
N ASP A 15 -3.54 10.35 4.89
CA ASP A 15 -4.87 10.00 4.35
C ASP A 15 -5.40 11.05 3.35
N ASP A 16 -5.05 12.33 3.54
CA ASP A 16 -5.38 13.43 2.63
C ASP A 16 -4.62 13.36 1.29
N THR A 17 -3.49 12.65 1.25
CA THR A 17 -2.62 12.51 0.07
C THR A 17 -2.90 11.25 -0.75
N VAL A 18 -3.65 10.29 -0.19
CA VAL A 18 -4.00 9.02 -0.86
C VAL A 18 -4.77 9.26 -2.16
N ALA A 19 -5.62 10.29 -2.21
CA ALA A 19 -6.36 10.62 -3.42
C ALA A 19 -5.44 11.03 -4.58
N ALA A 20 -4.46 11.90 -4.31
CA ALA A 20 -3.48 12.32 -5.32
C ALA A 20 -2.58 11.16 -5.75
N TYR A 21 -2.19 10.30 -4.80
CA TYR A 21 -1.47 9.07 -5.12
C TYR A 21 -2.26 8.13 -6.04
N ALA A 22 -3.56 7.94 -5.76
CA ALA A 22 -4.42 7.08 -6.56
C ALA A 22 -4.50 7.56 -8.01
N ASP A 23 -4.71 8.86 -8.22
CA ASP A 23 -4.78 9.46 -9.56
C ASP A 23 -3.44 9.31 -10.31
N ALA A 24 -2.33 9.67 -9.67
CA ALA A 24 -0.99 9.57 -10.29
C ALA A 24 -0.60 8.12 -10.60
N ARG A 25 -0.98 7.18 -9.72
CA ARG A 25 -0.69 5.76 -9.92
C ARG A 25 -1.54 5.17 -11.03
N ALA A 26 -2.80 5.57 -11.15
CA ALA A 26 -3.67 5.17 -12.24
C ALA A 26 -3.14 5.65 -13.59
N GLU A 27 -2.70 6.91 -13.67
CA GLU A 27 -2.07 7.48 -14.85
C GLU A 27 -0.81 6.70 -15.24
N ALA A 28 0.08 6.43 -14.29
CA ALA A 28 1.30 5.66 -14.51
C ALA A 28 1.05 4.21 -15.00
N LEU A 29 -0.12 3.64 -14.66
CA LEU A 29 -0.55 2.30 -15.09
C LEU A 29 -1.38 2.32 -16.38
N GLY A 30 -1.69 3.51 -16.93
CA GLY A 30 -2.59 3.65 -18.08
C GLY A 30 -4.04 3.24 -17.77
N LEU A 31 -4.45 3.32 -16.50
CA LEU A 31 -5.78 2.97 -16.05
C LEU A 31 -6.66 4.22 -15.96
N ALA A 32 -7.89 4.12 -16.47
CA ALA A 32 -8.90 5.13 -16.19
C ALA A 32 -9.47 4.89 -14.79
N LEU A 33 -9.68 5.98 -14.04
CA LEU A 33 -10.29 5.95 -12.72
C LEU A 33 -11.61 6.77 -12.79
N PRO A 34 -12.72 6.12 -13.23
CA PRO A 34 -13.99 6.80 -13.40
C PRO A 34 -14.44 7.53 -12.13
N PRO A 35 -15.10 8.70 -12.26
CA PRO A 35 -15.57 9.46 -11.09
C PRO A 35 -16.42 8.63 -10.12
N GLU A 36 -17.22 7.70 -10.63
CA GLU A 36 -18.10 6.83 -9.86
C GLU A 36 -17.36 5.78 -9.01
N THR A 37 -16.15 5.35 -9.43
CA THR A 37 -15.34 4.38 -8.65
C THR A 37 -14.27 5.07 -7.82
N ARG A 38 -13.91 6.32 -8.13
CA ARG A 38 -12.80 7.04 -7.52
C ARG A 38 -12.88 7.11 -6.00
N ALA A 39 -14.04 7.45 -5.46
CA ALA A 39 -14.22 7.52 -4.00
C ALA A 39 -13.91 6.17 -3.33
N GLY A 40 -14.48 5.08 -3.84
CA GLY A 40 -14.25 3.74 -3.29
C GLY A 40 -12.80 3.26 -3.45
N VAL A 41 -12.12 3.61 -4.55
CA VAL A 41 -10.70 3.29 -4.73
C VAL A 41 -9.84 4.01 -3.69
N VAL A 42 -10.09 5.31 -3.46
CA VAL A 42 -9.35 6.10 -2.47
C VAL A 42 -9.56 5.53 -1.06
N GLU A 43 -10.80 5.21 -0.69
CA GLU A 43 -11.11 4.60 0.61
C GLU A 43 -10.40 3.25 0.80
N ASN A 44 -10.44 2.38 -0.21
CA ASN A 44 -9.77 1.09 -0.17
C ASN A 44 -8.25 1.22 -0.05
N LEU A 45 -7.64 2.17 -0.76
CA LEU A 45 -6.21 2.45 -0.66
C LEU A 45 -5.83 2.99 0.72
N ALA A 46 -6.65 3.87 1.31
CA ALA A 46 -6.42 4.36 2.67
C ALA A 46 -6.50 3.22 3.70
N LEU A 47 -7.49 2.33 3.57
CA LEU A 47 -7.60 1.13 4.41
C LEU A 47 -6.38 0.23 4.27
N LEU A 48 -5.98 -0.08 3.03
CA LEU A 48 -4.82 -0.90 2.73
C LEU A 48 -3.54 -0.31 3.34
N ARG A 49 -3.33 1.01 3.21
CA ARG A 49 -2.18 1.71 3.81
C ARG A 49 -2.13 1.51 5.32
N ARG A 50 -3.25 1.72 6.02
CA ARG A 50 -3.33 1.55 7.48
C ARG A 50 -3.06 0.10 7.89
N GLN A 51 -3.63 -0.87 7.19
CA GLN A 51 -3.39 -2.29 7.46
C GLN A 51 -1.92 -2.68 7.25
N ALA A 52 -1.32 -2.21 6.15
CA ALA A 52 0.10 -2.44 5.86
C ALA A 52 1.00 -1.78 6.92
N ALA A 53 0.68 -0.56 7.37
CA ALA A 53 1.41 0.10 8.46
C ALA A 53 1.34 -0.71 9.76
N THR A 54 0.15 -1.20 10.15
CA THR A 54 -0.03 -2.06 11.33
C THR A 54 0.79 -3.35 11.21
N PHE A 55 0.75 -3.99 10.05
CA PHE A 55 1.51 -5.22 9.81
C PHE A 55 3.02 -4.98 9.88
N MET A 56 3.53 -3.92 9.27
CA MET A 56 4.94 -3.56 9.31
C MET A 56 5.41 -3.24 10.74
N ALA A 57 4.60 -2.53 11.52
CA ALA A 57 4.90 -2.27 12.93
C ALA A 57 5.02 -3.57 13.74
N ALA A 58 4.13 -4.54 13.49
CA ALA A 58 4.18 -5.85 14.15
C ALA A 58 5.39 -6.71 13.73
N LEU A 59 5.88 -6.55 12.49
CA LEU A 59 7.08 -7.22 12.01
C LEU A 59 8.37 -6.65 12.62
N ASP A 60 8.41 -5.37 12.98
CA ASP A 60 9.58 -4.81 13.68
C ASP A 60 9.66 -5.31 15.13
N ASP A 61 8.52 -5.63 15.76
CA ASP A 61 8.44 -6.19 17.12
C ASP A 61 8.66 -7.71 17.18
N THR A 62 8.62 -8.42 16.04
CA THR A 62 8.77 -9.88 15.98
C THR A 62 9.90 -10.26 15.02
N ALA A 63 10.94 -10.93 15.53
CA ALA A 63 12.00 -11.48 14.67
C ALA A 63 11.36 -12.30 13.53
N PRO A 64 11.78 -12.11 12.26
CA PRO A 64 11.06 -12.69 11.14
C PRO A 64 11.07 -14.22 11.25
N PRO A 65 9.92 -14.91 11.15
CA PRO A 65 9.93 -16.34 10.91
C PRO A 65 10.69 -16.58 9.60
N ALA A 66 11.53 -17.63 9.59
CA ALA A 66 12.26 -18.00 8.39
C ALA A 66 11.28 -18.13 7.21
N PRO A 67 11.60 -17.57 6.02
CA PRO A 67 10.73 -17.69 4.87
C PRO A 67 10.42 -19.17 4.61
N GLU A 68 9.14 -19.53 4.56
CA GLU A 68 8.74 -20.89 4.20
C GLU A 68 9.21 -21.17 2.78
N VAL A 69 10.06 -22.18 2.66
CA VAL A 69 10.55 -22.64 1.37
C VAL A 69 9.40 -23.40 0.72
N PHE A 70 8.97 -22.94 -0.45
CA PHE A 70 8.01 -23.66 -1.28
C PHE A 70 8.65 -24.98 -1.74
N GLU A 71 8.06 -26.12 -1.37
CA GLU A 71 8.40 -27.42 -1.94
C GLU A 71 7.47 -27.74 -3.12
N PRO A 72 8.00 -28.09 -4.30
CA PRO A 72 7.23 -28.35 -5.52
C PRO A 72 6.43 -29.66 -5.51
#